data_AF-A0A6A3YBS7-F1
#
_entry.id   AF-A0A6A3YBS7-F1
#
_cell.length_a   1.000
_cell.length_b   1.000
_cell.length_c   1.000
_cell.angle_alpha   90.00
_cell.angle_beta   90.00
_cell.angle_gamma   90.00
#
_symmetry.space_group_name_H-M   'P 1'
#
loop_
_entity.id
_entity.type
_entity.pdbx_description
1 polymer ?
#
loop_
_entity_poly.entity_id
_entity_poly.type
_entity_poly.pdbx_seq_one_letter_code
_entity_poly.pdbx_strand_id
1 'polypeptide(L)'
;MANGEPKEPLFITHYTITSHAPFHSWPTWYDKSEKPDFSALYEGEGRAEDIQRYLEARYFTDMELGRFLDRMADEGILKDTIVVIVGDHGTAPEVENIYTEEESMTRVPGVILAEGRLENAAGLVLEDAAEHYDILNTLADITVCPREVFSNVPGHKMSVVRGNQRLRYDGVTDVMLLHNTETDYNMAEDLLPELSPDKQAEWQAWRDNGRRISAYYTKRWDENCLLAVNCTAEVELS
;
A
#
# COMPACT_ATOMS: atom_id res chain seq x y z
N MET A 1 -11.45 -10.81 -30.40
CA MET A 1 -11.41 -9.44 -30.96
C MET A 1 -12.83 -8.96 -31.29
N ALA A 2 -13.20 -7.74 -30.89
CA ALA A 2 -14.51 -7.17 -31.24
C ALA A 2 -14.47 -6.70 -32.70
N ASN A 3 -15.39 -7.21 -33.53
CA ASN A 3 -15.50 -6.90 -34.96
C ASN A 3 -16.10 -5.49 -35.19
N GLY A 4 -15.49 -4.45 -34.62
CA GLY A 4 -15.95 -3.06 -34.75
C GLY A 4 -17.09 -2.64 -33.82
N GLU A 5 -17.56 -3.53 -32.94
CA GLU A 5 -18.55 -3.20 -31.90
C GLU A 5 -17.89 -2.55 -30.68
N PRO A 6 -18.56 -1.61 -29.99
CA PRO A 6 -18.08 -1.03 -28.74
C PRO A 6 -17.82 -2.13 -27.68
N LYS A 7 -16.64 -2.12 -27.07
CA LYS A 7 -16.33 -3.03 -25.96
C LYS A 7 -17.02 -2.53 -24.68
N GLU A 8 -17.70 -3.42 -23.96
CA GLU A 8 -18.20 -3.12 -22.62
C GLU A 8 -17.03 -3.14 -21.62
N PRO A 9 -16.78 -2.06 -20.87
CA PRO A 9 -15.69 -2.03 -19.90
C PRO A 9 -15.99 -2.96 -18.72
N LEU A 10 -14.96 -3.67 -18.28
CA LEU A 10 -15.04 -4.58 -17.14
C LEU A 10 -14.12 -4.11 -16.02
N PHE A 11 -14.57 -4.25 -14.78
CA PHE A 11 -13.75 -4.07 -13.58
C PHE A 11 -13.60 -5.43 -12.88
N ILE A 12 -12.35 -5.90 -12.73
CA ILE A 12 -12.04 -7.16 -12.06
C ILE A 12 -11.11 -6.87 -10.90
N THR A 13 -11.45 -7.41 -9.72
CA THR A 13 -10.53 -7.51 -8.60
C THR A 13 -10.16 -8.98 -8.41
N HIS A 14 -8.87 -9.26 -8.34
CA HIS A 14 -8.36 -10.60 -8.10
C HIS A 14 -7.41 -10.57 -6.90
N TYR A 15 -7.67 -11.43 -5.91
CA TYR A 15 -6.86 -11.54 -4.71
C TYR A 15 -6.01 -12.80 -4.76
N THR A 16 -4.71 -12.64 -4.57
CA THR A 16 -3.78 -13.76 -4.41
C THR A 16 -3.50 -13.99 -2.93
N ILE A 17 -3.46 -15.25 -2.48
CA ILE A 17 -3.18 -15.61 -1.08
C ILE A 17 -1.87 -16.40 -0.92
N THR A 18 -1.19 -16.74 -2.01
CA THR A 18 -0.03 -17.65 -2.00
C THR A 18 1.12 -17.17 -1.14
N SER A 19 1.37 -15.86 -1.10
CA SER A 19 2.41 -15.24 -0.26
C SER A 19 1.93 -14.86 1.14
N HIS A 20 0.74 -15.28 1.57
CA HIS A 20 0.32 -15.16 2.96
C HIS A 20 0.93 -16.30 3.79
N ALA A 21 1.33 -16.02 5.03
CA ALA A 21 1.84 -17.05 5.94
C ALA A 21 0.81 -18.19 6.08
N PRO A 22 1.23 -19.46 6.09
CA PRO A 22 2.59 -19.96 6.30
C PRO A 22 3.44 -20.16 5.03
N PHE A 23 3.08 -19.57 3.88
CA PHE A 23 3.86 -19.69 2.63
C PHE A 23 3.99 -21.14 2.11
N HIS A 24 2.89 -21.91 2.12
CA HIS A 24 2.87 -23.29 1.59
C HIS A 24 1.77 -23.51 0.54
N SER A 25 1.14 -22.42 0.09
CA SER A 25 -0.10 -22.47 -0.68
C SER A 25 0.17 -22.36 -2.18
N TRP A 26 0.76 -23.40 -2.75
CA TRP A 26 1.00 -23.52 -4.20
C TRP A 26 0.75 -24.94 -4.73
N PRO A 27 0.57 -25.12 -6.05
CA PRO A 27 0.34 -26.42 -6.65
C PRO A 27 1.53 -27.39 -6.53
N THR A 28 1.24 -28.70 -6.47
CA THR A 28 2.27 -29.76 -6.37
C THR A 28 3.23 -29.83 -7.56
N TRP A 29 2.84 -29.31 -8.73
CA TRP A 29 3.73 -29.23 -9.88
C TRP A 29 4.81 -28.15 -9.69
N TYR A 30 4.47 -27.06 -8.98
CA TYR A 30 5.40 -25.94 -8.73
C TYR A 30 6.44 -26.33 -7.68
N ASP A 31 6.07 -27.16 -6.72
CA ASP A 31 7.02 -27.75 -5.77
C ASP A 31 8.19 -28.44 -6.50
N LYS A 32 7.89 -29.11 -7.61
CA LYS A 32 8.85 -29.84 -8.45
C LYS A 32 9.46 -29.02 -9.58
N SER A 33 9.04 -27.76 -9.78
CA SER A 33 9.60 -26.93 -10.83
C SER A 33 10.97 -26.38 -10.42
N GLU A 34 11.82 -26.16 -11.42
CA GLU A 34 13.02 -25.35 -11.23
C GLU A 34 12.63 -23.94 -10.78
N LYS A 35 13.43 -23.40 -9.86
CA LYS A 35 13.25 -22.07 -9.28
C LYS A 35 14.59 -21.34 -9.34
N PRO A 36 14.60 -20.00 -9.42
CA PRO A 36 15.81 -19.22 -9.25
C PRO A 36 16.49 -19.56 -7.93
N ASP A 37 17.81 -19.50 -7.90
CA ASP A 37 18.56 -19.64 -6.66
C ASP A 37 18.43 -18.36 -5.84
N PHE A 38 17.66 -18.46 -4.75
CA PHE A 38 17.45 -17.37 -3.78
C PHE A 38 18.36 -17.48 -2.56
N SER A 39 19.28 -18.46 -2.51
CA SER A 39 20.14 -18.74 -1.33
C SER A 39 20.82 -17.50 -0.77
N ALA A 40 21.32 -16.62 -1.62
CA ALA A 40 21.97 -15.36 -1.23
C ALA A 40 21.08 -14.43 -0.38
N LEU A 41 19.76 -14.62 -0.37
CA LEU A 41 18.80 -13.78 0.36
C LEU A 41 18.39 -14.36 1.72
N TYR A 42 18.72 -15.62 2.02
CA TYR A 42 18.27 -16.29 3.25
C TYR A 42 19.32 -17.15 3.94
N GLU A 43 20.43 -17.51 3.27
CA GLU A 43 21.49 -18.28 3.91
C GLU A 43 22.15 -17.50 5.05
N GLY A 44 22.18 -18.10 6.24
CA GLY A 44 22.71 -17.48 7.45
C GLY A 44 21.69 -16.69 8.26
N GLU A 45 20.48 -16.48 7.74
CA GLU A 45 19.40 -15.81 8.47
C GLU A 45 18.75 -16.72 9.50
N GLY A 46 18.32 -16.14 10.63
CA GLY A 46 17.69 -16.90 11.73
C GLY A 46 16.40 -17.64 11.34
N ARG A 47 15.72 -17.17 10.29
CA ARG A 47 14.49 -17.74 9.73
C ARG A 47 14.62 -18.10 8.25
N ALA A 48 15.78 -18.62 7.86
CA ALA A 48 16.11 -18.99 6.48
C ALA A 48 14.99 -19.76 5.74
N GLU A 49 14.35 -20.73 6.39
CA GLU A 49 13.27 -21.53 5.78
C GLU A 49 12.03 -20.69 5.44
N ASP A 50 11.61 -19.79 6.34
CA ASP A 50 10.45 -18.92 6.11
C ASP A 50 10.74 -17.88 5.01
N ILE A 51 11.95 -17.31 5.02
CA ILE A 51 12.41 -16.36 3.99
C ILE A 51 12.46 -17.05 2.63
N GLN A 52 13.06 -18.25 2.54
CA GLN A 52 13.10 -19.04 1.31
C GLN A 52 11.68 -19.27 0.78
N ARG A 53 10.77 -19.77 1.62
CA ARG A 53 9.40 -20.07 1.21
C ARG A 53 8.62 -18.84 0.78
N TYR A 54 8.82 -17.72 1.47
CA TYR A 54 8.24 -16.45 1.08
C TYR A 54 8.73 -16.02 -0.32
N LEU A 55 10.03 -16.11 -0.60
CA LEU A 55 10.61 -15.78 -1.91
C LEU A 55 10.07 -16.71 -3.01
N GLU A 56 9.97 -18.00 -2.74
CA GLU A 56 9.39 -18.97 -3.67
C GLU A 56 7.89 -18.73 -3.91
N ALA A 57 7.12 -18.34 -2.89
CA ALA A 57 5.72 -17.94 -3.03
C ALA A 57 5.56 -16.70 -3.91
N ARG A 58 6.43 -15.71 -3.71
CA ARG A 58 6.47 -14.47 -4.50
C ARG A 58 6.82 -14.76 -5.96
N TYR A 59 7.79 -15.65 -6.21
CA TYR A 59 8.15 -16.07 -7.56
C TYR A 59 7.00 -16.80 -8.27
N PHE A 60 6.22 -17.61 -7.55
CA PHE A 60 5.03 -18.25 -8.11
C PHE A 60 4.03 -17.19 -8.62
N THR A 61 3.71 -16.21 -7.78
CA THR A 61 2.80 -15.12 -8.13
C THR A 61 3.33 -14.31 -9.32
N ASP A 62 4.63 -13.99 -9.34
CA ASP A 62 5.28 -13.26 -10.43
C ASP A 62 5.16 -14.01 -11.77
N MET A 63 5.51 -15.29 -11.79
CA MET A 63 5.40 -16.14 -12.98
C MET A 63 3.96 -16.22 -13.51
N GLU A 64 2.98 -16.51 -12.65
CA GLU A 64 1.59 -16.68 -13.06
C GLU A 64 0.95 -15.34 -13.49
N LEU A 65 1.34 -14.24 -12.85
CA LEU A 65 0.96 -12.89 -13.28
C LEU A 65 1.54 -12.58 -14.66
N GLY A 66 2.83 -12.88 -14.90
CA GLY A 66 3.46 -12.73 -16.21
C GLY A 66 2.72 -13.51 -17.30
N ARG A 67 2.42 -14.80 -17.06
CA ARG A 67 1.62 -15.63 -17.99
C ARG A 67 0.22 -15.08 -18.22
N PHE A 68 -0.39 -14.44 -17.23
CA PHE A 68 -1.69 -13.79 -17.38
C PHE A 68 -1.59 -12.54 -18.26
N LEU A 69 -0.62 -11.67 -18.00
CA LEU A 69 -0.38 -10.45 -18.79
C LEU A 69 0.05 -10.77 -20.23
N ASP A 70 0.89 -11.79 -20.46
CA ASP A 70 1.27 -12.24 -21.81
C ASP A 70 0.04 -12.66 -22.62
N ARG A 71 -0.87 -13.45 -22.02
CA ARG A 71 -2.13 -13.83 -22.68
C ARG A 71 -3.00 -12.62 -23.01
N MET A 72 -3.05 -11.62 -22.11
CA MET A 72 -3.78 -10.38 -22.38
C MET A 72 -3.14 -9.58 -23.52
N ALA A 73 -1.81 -9.57 -23.62
CA ALA A 73 -1.08 -8.91 -24.68
C ALA A 73 -1.29 -9.61 -26.03
N ASP A 74 -1.17 -10.94 -26.07
CA ASP A 74 -1.38 -11.77 -27.28
C ASP A 74 -2.79 -11.62 -27.87
N GLU A 75 -3.80 -11.47 -27.00
CA GLU A 75 -5.19 -11.21 -27.41
C GLU A 75 -5.47 -9.74 -27.76
N GLY A 76 -4.46 -8.87 -27.61
CA GLY A 76 -4.55 -7.44 -27.90
C GLY A 76 -5.45 -6.66 -26.95
N ILE A 77 -5.73 -7.18 -25.76
CA ILE A 77 -6.59 -6.54 -24.75
C ILE A 77 -5.81 -5.73 -23.71
N LEU A 78 -4.54 -6.06 -23.47
CA LEU A 78 -3.71 -5.38 -22.47
C LEU A 78 -3.59 -3.87 -22.76
N LYS A 79 -3.44 -3.49 -24.03
CA LYS A 79 -3.34 -2.08 -24.45
C LYS A 79 -4.57 -1.23 -24.07
N ASP A 80 -5.75 -1.85 -24.01
CA ASP A 80 -7.00 -1.20 -23.63
C ASP A 80 -7.33 -1.37 -22.15
N THR A 81 -6.43 -1.95 -21.35
CA THR A 81 -6.65 -2.28 -19.94
C THR A 81 -5.72 -1.48 -19.03
N ILE A 82 -6.24 -1.05 -17.87
CA ILE A 82 -5.43 -0.53 -16.76
C ILE A 82 -5.31 -1.67 -15.75
N VAL A 83 -4.09 -2.06 -15.42
CA VAL A 83 -3.78 -3.07 -14.40
C VAL A 83 -3.16 -2.36 -13.20
N VAL A 84 -3.72 -2.57 -12.02
CA VAL A 84 -3.13 -2.10 -10.76
C VAL A 84 -2.68 -3.32 -9.97
N ILE A 85 -1.41 -3.32 -9.55
CA ILE A 85 -0.81 -4.37 -8.73
C ILE A 85 -0.40 -3.74 -7.41
N VAL A 86 -1.00 -4.20 -6.31
CA VAL A 86 -0.71 -3.74 -4.95
C VAL A 86 -0.75 -4.91 -3.97
N GLY A 87 0.06 -4.84 -2.91
CA GLY A 87 -0.18 -5.64 -1.70
C GLY A 87 -1.23 -4.97 -0.83
N ASP A 88 -2.05 -5.72 -0.08
CA ASP A 88 -2.97 -5.15 0.92
C ASP A 88 -2.20 -4.65 2.15
N HIS A 89 -1.16 -5.38 2.54
CA HIS A 89 -0.15 -5.00 3.50
C HIS A 89 1.19 -5.64 3.13
N GLY A 90 2.27 -5.18 3.76
CA GLY A 90 3.59 -5.77 3.62
C GLY A 90 3.82 -6.93 4.61
N THR A 91 5.02 -7.52 4.61
CA THR A 91 5.34 -8.64 5.49
C THR A 91 6.84 -8.67 5.79
N ALA A 92 7.22 -9.37 6.84
CA ALA A 92 8.59 -9.51 7.32
C ALA A 92 8.84 -10.99 7.69
N PRO A 93 9.22 -11.87 6.73
CA PRO A 93 9.47 -13.28 7.01
C PRO A 93 10.63 -13.51 8.00
N GLU A 94 11.48 -12.51 8.21
CA GLU A 94 12.59 -12.50 9.15
C GLU A 94 12.16 -12.45 10.64
N VAL A 95 10.91 -12.04 10.96
CA VAL A 95 10.43 -11.91 12.35
C VAL A 95 9.15 -12.69 12.64
N GLU A 96 9.08 -13.33 13.81
CA GLU A 96 7.92 -14.17 14.19
C GLU A 96 6.61 -13.38 14.21
N ASN A 97 6.67 -12.14 14.69
CA ASN A 97 5.53 -11.25 14.82
C ASN A 97 5.69 -10.05 13.90
N ILE A 98 5.05 -10.13 12.72
CA ILE A 98 5.11 -9.05 11.73
C ILE A 98 4.67 -7.69 12.28
N TYR A 99 3.81 -7.65 13.31
CA TYR A 99 3.31 -6.41 13.92
C TYR A 99 4.39 -5.57 14.62
N THR A 100 5.61 -6.08 14.74
CA THR A 100 6.78 -5.30 15.19
C THR A 100 7.42 -4.47 14.08
N GLU A 101 7.30 -4.89 12.82
CA GLU A 101 7.95 -4.25 11.66
C GLU A 101 6.99 -3.32 10.94
N GLU A 102 6.75 -2.15 11.51
CA GLU A 102 5.66 -1.28 11.05
C GLU A 102 5.86 -0.76 9.62
N GLU A 103 7.09 -0.47 9.16
CA GLU A 103 7.29 -0.04 7.77
C GLU A 103 7.18 -1.24 6.83
N SER A 104 7.85 -2.35 7.12
CA SER A 104 7.72 -3.60 6.34
C SER A 104 6.29 -4.11 6.25
N MET A 105 5.41 -3.76 7.20
CA MET A 105 3.98 -4.07 7.17
C MET A 105 3.12 -3.06 6.41
N THR A 106 3.49 -1.78 6.36
CA THR A 106 2.62 -0.72 5.83
C THR A 106 3.06 -0.24 4.45
N ARG A 107 4.35 -0.35 4.12
CA ARG A 107 4.89 -0.08 2.79
C ARG A 107 4.64 -1.29 1.90
N VAL A 108 3.92 -1.07 0.81
CA VAL A 108 3.61 -2.10 -0.18
C VAL A 108 4.12 -1.69 -1.56
N PRO A 109 4.44 -2.65 -2.44
CA PRO A 109 4.65 -2.31 -3.85
C PRO A 109 3.34 -1.80 -4.45
N GLY A 110 3.44 -0.77 -5.30
CA GLY A 110 2.34 -0.25 -6.09
C GLY A 110 2.77 -0.05 -7.53
N VAL A 111 2.05 -0.65 -8.48
CA VAL A 111 2.33 -0.54 -9.91
C VAL A 111 1.04 -0.27 -10.67
N ILE A 112 1.07 0.69 -11.59
CA ILE A 112 0.02 0.92 -12.59
C ILE A 112 0.59 0.60 -13.96
N LEU A 113 0.03 -0.40 -14.62
CA LEU A 113 0.29 -0.71 -16.03
C LEU A 113 -0.88 -0.20 -16.86
N ALA A 114 -0.62 0.73 -17.77
CA ALA A 114 -1.63 1.25 -18.68
C ALA A 114 -0.99 1.60 -20.03
N GLU A 115 -0.50 0.59 -20.76
CA GLU A 115 0.31 0.76 -21.97
C GLU A 115 -0.29 1.71 -23.02
N GLY A 116 -1.61 1.66 -23.22
CA GLY A 116 -2.31 2.54 -24.15
C GLY A 116 -2.53 3.97 -23.65
N ARG A 117 -2.14 4.30 -22.41
CA ARG A 117 -2.43 5.59 -21.74
C ARG A 117 -1.22 6.28 -21.12
N LEU A 118 -0.16 5.54 -20.78
CA LEU A 118 0.99 6.12 -20.06
C LEU A 118 1.87 7.02 -20.92
N GLU A 119 1.93 6.82 -22.23
CA GLU A 119 2.78 7.60 -23.16
C GLU A 119 4.22 7.78 -22.61
N ASN A 120 4.64 9.03 -22.36
CA ASN A 120 5.97 9.37 -21.85
C ASN A 120 6.17 9.06 -20.35
N ALA A 121 5.12 8.64 -19.63
CA ALA A 121 5.20 8.24 -18.23
C ALA A 121 5.57 6.74 -18.07
N ALA A 122 5.73 5.99 -19.15
CA ALA A 122 6.19 4.60 -19.07
C ALA A 122 7.57 4.54 -18.39
N GLY A 123 7.69 3.72 -17.34
CA GLY A 123 8.91 3.60 -16.54
C GLY A 123 9.12 4.73 -15.52
N LEU A 124 8.13 5.63 -15.33
CA LEU A 124 8.16 6.60 -14.25
C LEU A 124 8.13 5.88 -12.90
N VAL A 125 9.11 6.21 -12.05
CA VAL A 125 9.15 5.81 -10.65
C VAL A 125 8.71 7.00 -9.81
N LEU A 126 7.70 6.80 -8.98
CA LEU A 126 7.22 7.79 -8.02
C LEU A 126 7.74 7.41 -6.63
N GLU A 127 8.53 8.29 -6.04
CA GLU A 127 9.08 8.14 -4.69
C GLU A 127 8.27 8.93 -3.65
N ASP A 128 7.25 9.68 -4.11
CA ASP A 128 6.34 10.40 -3.24
C ASP A 128 5.44 9.44 -2.47
N ALA A 129 5.06 9.83 -1.25
CA ALA A 129 4.13 9.06 -0.44
C ALA A 129 2.74 9.00 -1.10
N ALA A 130 2.22 7.78 -1.24
CA ALA A 130 0.89 7.49 -1.74
C ALA A 130 0.25 6.36 -0.90
N GLU A 131 -1.08 6.37 -0.79
CA GLU A 131 -1.85 5.41 -0.01
C GLU A 131 -2.81 4.62 -0.91
N HIS A 132 -3.28 3.46 -0.45
CA HIS A 132 -4.31 2.68 -1.18
C HIS A 132 -5.57 3.48 -1.46
N TYR A 133 -5.86 4.47 -0.63
CA TYR A 133 -6.98 5.38 -0.76
C TYR A 133 -6.90 6.27 -2.00
N ASP A 134 -5.69 6.53 -2.50
CA ASP A 134 -5.47 7.34 -3.70
C ASP A 134 -5.80 6.56 -4.97
N ILE A 135 -5.68 5.21 -4.95
CA ILE A 135 -5.83 4.36 -6.13
C ILE A 135 -7.17 4.60 -6.84
N LEU A 136 -8.27 4.67 -6.09
CA LEU A 136 -9.59 4.87 -6.69
C LEU A 136 -9.71 6.24 -7.37
N ASN A 137 -9.19 7.29 -6.73
CA ASN A 137 -9.17 8.64 -7.29
C ASN A 137 -8.31 8.69 -8.55
N THR A 138 -7.10 8.13 -8.48
CA THR A 138 -6.18 8.03 -9.61
C THR A 138 -6.79 7.26 -10.79
N LEU A 139 -7.49 6.15 -10.53
CA LEU A 139 -8.17 5.39 -11.58
C LEU A 139 -9.35 6.14 -12.19
N ALA A 140 -10.12 6.86 -11.38
CA ALA A 140 -11.21 7.72 -11.86
C ALA A 140 -10.67 8.81 -12.80
N ASP A 141 -9.55 9.45 -12.42
CA ASP A 141 -8.88 10.46 -13.25
C ASP A 141 -8.35 9.86 -14.56
N ILE A 142 -7.63 8.72 -14.50
CA ILE A 142 -7.12 8.06 -15.71
C ILE A 142 -8.27 7.69 -16.65
N THR A 143 -9.40 7.21 -16.11
CA THR A 143 -10.57 6.78 -16.91
C THR A 143 -11.50 7.92 -17.34
N VAL A 144 -11.21 9.17 -16.94
CA VAL A 144 -12.05 10.35 -17.18
C VAL A 144 -13.48 10.12 -16.64
N CYS A 145 -13.59 9.48 -15.48
CA CYS A 145 -14.87 9.23 -14.85
C CYS A 145 -15.36 10.49 -14.11
N PRO A 146 -16.52 11.08 -14.48
CA PRO A 146 -17.06 12.24 -13.77
C PRO A 146 -17.76 11.78 -12.49
N ARG A 147 -17.02 11.40 -11.44
CA ARG A 147 -17.60 11.07 -10.13
C ARG A 147 -16.73 11.52 -8.96
N GLU A 148 -17.42 11.99 -7.93
CA GLU A 148 -16.86 12.37 -6.63
C GLU A 148 -16.52 11.11 -5.83
N VAL A 149 -15.28 10.99 -5.37
CA VAL A 149 -14.79 9.86 -4.56
C VAL A 149 -14.19 10.41 -3.26
N PHE A 150 -14.47 9.76 -2.13
CA PHE A 150 -14.06 10.17 -0.79
C PHE A 150 -13.34 9.03 -0.08
N SER A 151 -12.24 9.31 0.64
CA SER A 151 -11.53 8.32 1.45
C SER A 151 -11.03 8.88 2.78
N ASN A 152 -11.16 8.13 3.89
CA ASN A 152 -10.67 8.46 5.24
C ASN A 152 -10.45 7.17 6.07
N VAL A 153 -9.32 7.04 6.77
CA VAL A 153 -9.17 6.06 7.88
C VAL A 153 -8.50 6.68 9.11
N PRO A 154 -9.26 6.95 10.19
CA PRO A 154 -8.73 7.33 11.49
C PRO A 154 -8.71 6.12 12.45
N GLY A 155 -7.65 5.89 13.24
CA GLY A 155 -7.85 5.06 14.44
C GLY A 155 -6.64 4.59 15.27
N HIS A 156 -5.57 4.03 14.68
CA HIS A 156 -4.73 3.13 15.51
C HIS A 156 -3.24 3.45 15.61
N LYS A 157 -2.67 4.12 14.61
CA LYS A 157 -1.34 4.74 14.68
C LYS A 157 -1.37 5.89 13.68
N MET A 158 -0.96 7.08 14.09
CA MET A 158 -0.94 8.22 13.18
C MET A 158 0.47 8.43 12.67
N SER A 159 0.57 8.72 11.39
CA SER A 159 1.81 9.08 10.77
C SER A 159 1.62 10.23 9.81
N VAL A 160 2.66 11.06 9.69
CA VAL A 160 2.77 12.01 8.59
C VAL A 160 3.98 11.58 7.77
N VAL A 161 3.77 11.37 6.48
CA VAL A 161 4.86 11.08 5.53
C VAL A 161 5.09 12.30 4.64
N ARG A 162 6.35 12.70 4.48
CA ARG A 162 6.77 13.80 3.61
C ARG A 162 8.02 13.38 2.84
N GLY A 163 7.87 13.07 1.56
CA GLY A 163 8.92 12.39 0.79
C GLY A 163 9.33 11.12 1.53
N ASN A 164 10.64 10.95 1.75
CA ASN A 164 11.21 9.76 2.39
C ASN A 164 11.22 9.84 3.93
N GLN A 165 10.50 10.78 4.54
CA GLN A 165 10.47 10.95 6.00
C GLN A 165 9.09 10.61 6.55
N ARG A 166 9.07 9.72 7.56
CA ARG A 166 7.86 9.30 8.27
C ARG A 166 7.96 9.70 9.73
N LEU A 167 7.05 10.56 10.17
CA LEU A 167 6.85 10.89 11.57
C LEU A 167 5.80 9.96 12.17
N ARG A 168 6.15 9.20 13.20
CA ARG A 168 5.22 8.40 14.02
C ARG A 168 4.82 9.15 15.27
N TYR A 169 3.54 9.09 15.59
CA TYR A 169 2.98 9.68 16.81
C TYR A 169 1.66 8.99 17.18
N ASP A 170 1.23 9.19 18.42
CA ASP A 170 -0.05 8.68 18.91
C ASP A 170 -1.03 9.84 19.24
N GLY A 171 -2.25 9.50 19.67
CA GLY A 171 -3.29 10.48 19.98
C GLY A 171 -3.24 11.08 21.39
N VAL A 172 -2.33 10.62 22.25
CA VAL A 172 -2.37 10.81 23.70
C VAL A 172 -1.09 11.42 24.26
N THR A 173 0.07 10.89 23.89
CA THR A 173 1.39 11.29 24.39
C THR A 173 2.03 12.37 23.53
N ASP A 174 3.13 12.96 23.98
CA ASP A 174 3.92 13.87 23.14
C ASP A 174 5.03 13.17 22.34
N VAL A 175 5.07 11.83 22.38
CA VAL A 175 6.10 11.06 21.67
C VAL A 175 5.94 11.26 20.16
N MET A 176 7.06 11.59 19.54
CA MET A 176 7.24 11.78 18.11
C MET A 176 8.55 11.09 17.73
N LEU A 177 8.53 10.23 16.72
CA LEU A 177 9.72 9.55 16.20
C LEU A 177 9.78 9.76 14.70
N LEU A 178 10.88 10.32 14.19
CA LEU A 178 11.04 10.61 12.77
C LEU A 178 12.03 9.64 12.15
N HIS A 179 11.62 8.94 11.10
CA HIS A 179 12.45 7.93 10.44
C HIS A 179 12.60 8.23 8.95
N ASN A 180 13.68 7.73 8.35
CA ASN A 180 13.83 7.70 6.89
C ASN A 180 13.29 6.38 6.35
N THR A 181 12.23 6.43 5.54
CA THR A 181 11.52 5.25 5.05
C THR A 181 12.30 4.43 4.01
N GLU A 182 13.37 4.99 3.43
CA GLU A 182 14.24 4.26 2.48
C GLU A 182 15.38 3.53 3.17
N THR A 183 16.02 4.20 4.13
CA THR A 183 17.27 3.68 4.73
C THR A 183 17.08 3.08 6.11
N ASP A 184 15.96 3.36 6.78
CA ASP A 184 15.65 2.89 8.13
C ASP A 184 14.28 2.18 8.13
N TYR A 185 14.17 1.11 7.35
CA TYR A 185 12.94 0.32 7.25
C TYR A 185 12.51 -0.29 8.61
N ASN A 186 13.46 -0.62 9.49
CA ASN A 186 13.15 -1.10 10.84
C ASN A 186 12.72 0.03 11.80
N MET A 187 12.80 1.29 11.36
CA MET A 187 12.49 2.48 12.16
C MET A 187 13.23 2.48 13.50
N ALA A 188 14.52 2.16 13.45
CA ALA A 188 15.39 2.04 14.61
C ALA A 188 16.06 3.37 15.00
N GLU A 189 16.19 4.30 14.06
CA GLU A 189 16.89 5.57 14.25
C GLU A 189 15.89 6.74 14.26
N ASP A 190 15.81 7.44 15.39
CA ASP A 190 15.01 8.66 15.50
C ASP A 190 15.82 9.88 15.06
N LEU A 191 15.46 10.43 13.91
CA LEU A 191 16.09 11.61 13.29
C LEU A 191 15.58 12.93 13.89
N LEU A 192 14.47 12.92 14.65
CA LEU A 192 13.84 14.14 15.14
C LEU A 192 14.76 14.99 16.04
N PRO A 193 15.53 14.40 16.99
CA PRO A 193 16.41 15.15 17.88
C PRO A 193 17.56 15.86 17.16
N GLU A 194 17.97 15.38 15.99
CA GLU A 194 19.08 15.93 15.21
C GLU A 194 18.67 17.13 14.35
N LEU A 195 17.36 17.33 14.15
CA LEU A 195 16.85 18.47 13.39
C LEU A 195 17.02 19.78 14.15
N SER A 196 17.09 20.89 13.40
CA SER A 196 17.06 22.22 14.00
C SER A 196 15.73 22.47 14.74
N PRO A 197 15.69 23.37 15.74
CA PRO A 197 14.46 23.68 16.47
C PRO A 197 13.29 24.09 15.57
N ASP A 198 13.57 24.86 14.51
CA ASP A 198 12.54 25.27 13.54
C ASP A 198 11.93 24.07 12.79
N LYS A 199 12.76 23.07 12.46
CA LYS A 199 12.33 21.85 11.79
C LYS A 199 11.58 20.90 12.71
N GLN A 200 11.98 20.81 13.98
CA GLN A 200 11.22 20.09 14.99
C GLN A 200 9.83 20.71 15.19
N ALA A 201 9.75 22.05 15.28
CA ALA A 201 8.49 22.76 15.38
C ALA A 201 7.59 22.56 14.15
N GLU A 202 8.18 22.50 12.95
CA GLU A 202 7.45 22.18 11.72
C GLU A 202 6.80 20.78 11.80
N TRP A 203 7.55 19.75 12.21
CA TRP A 203 7.02 18.40 12.38
C TRP A 203 5.98 18.30 13.51
N GLN A 204 6.15 19.06 14.59
CA GLN A 204 5.16 19.15 15.67
C GLN A 204 3.84 19.75 15.17
N ALA A 205 3.91 20.78 14.32
CA ALA A 205 2.72 21.35 13.70
C ALA A 205 2.00 20.34 12.79
N TRP A 206 2.76 19.50 12.05
CA TRP A 206 2.19 18.42 11.24
C TRP A 206 1.48 17.37 12.09
N ARG A 207 2.09 16.92 13.19
CA ARG A 207 1.46 16.04 14.19
C ARG A 207 0.12 16.60 14.68
N ASP A 208 0.13 17.86 15.10
CA ASP A 208 -1.06 18.50 15.67
C ASP A 208 -2.18 18.66 14.64
N ASN A 209 -1.84 18.94 13.37
CA ASN A 209 -2.79 18.96 12.27
C ASN A 209 -3.40 17.58 12.02
N GLY A 210 -2.57 16.53 11.99
CA GLY A 210 -3.06 15.15 11.85
C GLY A 210 -4.02 14.75 12.97
N ARG A 211 -3.69 15.07 14.24
CA ARG A 211 -4.59 14.87 15.39
C ARG A 211 -5.93 15.57 15.23
N ARG A 212 -5.93 16.83 14.76
CA ARG A 212 -7.16 17.61 14.54
C ARG A 212 -8.06 16.99 13.47
N ILE A 213 -7.46 16.51 12.38
CA ILE A 213 -8.20 15.82 11.30
C ILE A 213 -8.80 14.52 11.82
N SER A 214 -8.02 13.68 12.51
CA SER A 214 -8.53 12.44 13.10
C SER A 214 -9.64 12.71 14.12
N ALA A 215 -9.49 13.71 14.99
CA ALA A 215 -10.51 14.09 15.96
C ALA A 215 -11.81 14.59 15.29
N TYR A 216 -11.69 15.33 14.18
CA TYR A 216 -12.84 15.76 13.39
C TYR A 216 -13.65 14.58 12.84
N TYR A 217 -12.98 13.62 12.20
CA TYR A 217 -13.67 12.43 11.65
C TYR A 217 -14.18 11.50 12.74
N THR A 218 -13.44 11.33 13.84
CA THR A 218 -13.87 10.52 14.99
C THR A 218 -15.15 11.09 15.59
N LYS A 219 -15.18 12.40 15.88
CA LYS A 219 -16.40 13.06 16.37
C LYS A 219 -17.58 12.82 15.44
N ARG A 220 -17.36 12.95 14.14
CA ARG A 220 -18.45 12.79 13.17
C ARG A 220 -18.94 11.36 13.04
N TRP A 221 -18.04 10.40 13.20
CA TRP A 221 -18.37 8.99 13.27
C TRP A 221 -19.20 8.69 14.52
N ASP A 222 -18.71 9.12 15.69
CA ASP A 222 -19.38 8.90 16.98
C ASP A 222 -20.76 9.55 17.06
N GLU A 223 -20.93 10.71 16.42
CA GLU A 223 -22.21 11.42 16.32
C GLU A 223 -23.08 10.94 15.13
N ASN A 224 -22.71 9.85 14.43
CA ASN A 224 -23.43 9.28 13.27
C ASN A 224 -23.75 10.30 12.16
N CYS A 225 -22.88 11.29 11.97
CA CYS A 225 -23.11 12.45 11.10
C CYS A 225 -22.02 12.58 10.01
N LEU A 226 -21.28 11.52 9.70
CA LEU A 226 -20.12 11.54 8.81
C LEU A 226 -20.38 12.26 7.47
N LEU A 227 -21.56 12.03 6.88
CA LEU A 227 -21.98 12.58 5.59
C LEU A 227 -22.80 13.88 5.71
N ALA A 228 -23.12 14.32 6.93
CA ALA A 228 -23.96 15.50 7.14
C ALA A 228 -23.14 16.79 6.91
N VAL A 229 -23.76 17.82 6.30
CA VAL A 229 -23.13 19.14 6.15
C VAL A 229 -22.80 19.72 7.54
N ASN A 230 -23.77 19.67 8.45
CA ASN A 230 -23.62 20.06 9.84
C ASN A 230 -23.66 18.82 10.73
N CYS A 231 -22.65 18.67 11.58
CA CYS A 231 -22.63 17.65 12.63
C CYS A 231 -22.96 18.31 13.96
N THR A 232 -24.24 18.30 14.30
CA THR A 232 -24.77 18.71 15.59
C THR A 232 -25.41 17.49 16.20
N ALA A 233 -24.88 17.02 17.35
CA ALA A 233 -25.53 15.97 18.13
C ALA A 233 -26.98 16.38 18.44
N GLU A 234 -27.96 15.80 17.73
CA GLU A 234 -29.32 15.80 18.23
C GLU A 234 -29.34 14.79 19.38
N VAL A 235 -29.34 15.34 20.60
CA VAL A 235 -29.65 14.55 21.79
C VAL A 235 -31.13 14.16 21.68
N GLU A 236 -31.43 13.03 21.07
CA GLU A 236 -32.73 12.38 21.26
C GLU A 236 -32.80 11.91 22.72
N LEU A 237 -33.42 12.73 23.56
CA LEU A 237 -33.96 12.29 24.83
C LEU A 237 -35.23 11.48 24.54
N SER A 238 -35.12 10.16 24.53
CA SER A 238 -36.24 9.23 24.70
C SER A 238 -36.10 8.42 25.98
#